data_AF-A0A0X3BKA9-F1
#
_entry.id   AF-A0A0X3BKA9-F1
#
_cell.length_a   1.000
_cell.length_b   1.000
_cell.length_c   1.000
_cell.angle_alpha   90.00
_cell.angle_beta   90.00
_cell.angle_gamma   90.00
#
_symmetry.space_group_name_H-M   'P 1'
#
loop_
_entity.id
_entity.type
_entity.pdbx_description
1 polymer ?
#
loop_
_entity_poly.entity_id
_entity_poly.type
_entity_poly.pdbx_seq_one_letter_code
_entity_poly.pdbx_strand_id
1 'polypeptide(L)' 'MVFGYDYRRIIPAAVLMGGGFLLLVDDFARTIATTEVPLGILTAFVGAPIFAYLLILRGRES' A
#
# COMPACT_ATOMS: atom_id res chain seq x y z
N MET A 1 -14.07 -1.83 -4.03
CA MET A 1 -15.03 -2.77 -3.39
C MET A 1 -15.59 -2.31 -2.03
N VAL A 2 -15.24 -1.13 -1.48
CA VAL A 2 -15.86 -0.61 -0.23
C VAL A 2 -16.70 0.67 -0.44
N PHE A 3 -16.32 1.57 -1.35
CA PHE A 3 -17.01 2.85 -1.59
C PHE A 3 -17.60 3.02 -3.01
N GLY A 4 -17.69 1.94 -3.80
CA GLY A 4 -18.12 2.03 -5.21
C GLY A 4 -17.19 2.90 -6.06
N TYR A 5 -17.76 3.72 -6.95
CA TYR A 5 -17.07 4.70 -7.81
C TYR A 5 -17.25 6.16 -7.34
N ASP A 6 -17.65 6.37 -6.08
CA ASP A 6 -17.81 7.73 -5.54
C ASP A 6 -16.46 8.33 -5.12
N TYR A 7 -15.86 9.12 -6.01
CA TYR A 7 -14.57 9.78 -5.77
C TYR A 7 -14.56 10.68 -4.53
N ARG A 8 -15.69 11.25 -4.11
CA ARG A 8 -15.75 12.11 -2.92
C ARG A 8 -15.44 11.35 -1.63
N ARG A 9 -15.69 10.04 -1.62
CA ARG A 9 -15.37 9.15 -0.49
C ARG A 9 -14.03 8.44 -0.70
N ILE A 10 -13.72 8.06 -1.94
CA ILE A 10 -12.48 7.35 -2.26
C ILE A 10 -11.25 8.21 -2.01
N ILE A 11 -11.26 9.48 -2.42
CA ILE A 11 -10.10 10.36 -2.26
C ILE A 11 -9.70 10.53 -0.78
N PRO A 12 -10.58 10.96 0.14
CA PRO A 12 -10.22 11.10 1.54
C PRO A 12 -9.85 9.75 2.18
N ALA A 13 -10.55 8.66 1.83
CA ALA A 13 -10.20 7.34 2.34
C ALA A 13 -8.79 6.89 1.85
N ALA A 14 -8.46 7.14 0.59
CA ALA A 14 -7.16 6.81 0.01
C ALA A 14 -6.04 7.64 0.64
N VAL A 15 -6.26 8.93 0.91
CA VAL A 15 -5.31 9.79 1.62
C VAL A 15 -5.07 9.28 3.04
N LEU A 16 -6.12 8.96 3.79
CA LEU A 16 -6.00 8.48 5.17
C LEU A 16 -5.32 7.10 5.25
N MET A 17 -5.75 6.15 4.41
CA MET A 17 -5.16 4.81 4.41
C MET A 17 -3.74 4.82 3.85
N GLY A 18 -3.50 5.49 2.73
CA GLY A 18 -2.18 5.57 2.11
C GLY A 18 -1.19 6.37 2.95
N GLY A 19 -1.61 7.53 3.44
CA GLY A 19 -0.78 8.36 4.33
C GLY A 19 -0.48 7.64 5.66
N GLY A 20 -1.50 7.06 6.30
CA GLY A 20 -1.30 6.28 7.52
C GLY A 20 -0.38 5.07 7.32
N PHE A 21 -0.54 4.33 6.21
CA PHE A 21 0.36 3.24 5.85
C PHE A 21 1.81 3.72 5.69
N LEU A 22 2.05 4.83 4.98
CA LEU A 22 3.40 5.34 4.77
C LEU A 22 4.07 5.77 6.08
N LEU A 23 3.33 6.42 6.98
CA LEU A 23 3.86 6.80 8.30
C LEU A 23 4.26 5.55 9.11
N LEU A 24 3.39 4.54 9.15
CA LEU A 24 3.70 3.29 9.86
C LEU A 24 4.93 2.59 9.29
N VAL A 25 5.08 2.56 7.96
CA VAL A 25 6.25 1.95 7.32
C VAL A 25 7.51 2.79 7.56
N ASP A 26 7.44 4.12 7.57
CA ASP A 26 8.58 5.01 7.86
C ASP A 26 9.05 4.85 9.30
N ASP A 27 8.12 4.84 10.25
CA ASP A 27 8.41 4.59 11.67
C ASP A 27 9.07 3.22 11.87
N PHE A 28 8.58 2.20 11.15
CA PHE A 28 9.17 0.87 11.16
C PHE A 28 10.58 0.86 10.55
N ALA A 29 10.78 1.56 9.43
CA ALA A 29 12.09 1.69 8.79
C ALA A 29 13.14 2.29 9.73
N ARG A 30 12.74 3.31 10.50
CA ARG A 30 13.59 4.00 11.48
C ARG A 30 13.89 3.17 12.72
N THR A 31 13.06 2.19 13.04
CA THR A 31 13.24 1.34 14.23
C THR A 31 14.05 0.07 13.95
N ILE A 32 13.99 -0.49 12.74
CA ILE A 32 14.68 -1.74 12.40
C ILE A 32 16.17 -1.57 12.07
N ALA A 33 16.61 -0.36 11.74
CA ALA A 33 17.97 -0.11 11.31
C ALA A 33 18.46 1.27 11.78
N THR A 34 19.73 1.31 12.20
CA THR A 34 20.43 2.57 12.53
C THR A 34 20.81 3.36 11.27
N THR A 35 20.82 2.69 10.12
CA THR A 35 21.10 3.24 8.79
C THR A 35 19.79 3.51 8.06
N GLU A 36 19.77 4.50 7.18
CA GLU A 36 18.57 4.82 6.40
C GLU A 36 18.18 3.66 5.46
N VAL A 37 17.13 2.93 5.83
CA VAL A 37 16.53 1.91 4.97
C VAL A 37 15.67 2.62 3.92
N PRO A 38 15.88 2.36 2.63
CA PRO A 38 15.02 2.92 1.60
C PRO A 38 13.58 2.47 1.80
N LEU A 39 12.67 3.42 2.07
CA LEU A 39 11.25 3.16 2.31
C LEU A 39 10.61 2.33 1.19
N GLY A 40 11.05 2.54 -0.05
CA GLY A 40 10.60 1.80 -1.23
C GLY A 40 10.79 0.29 -1.14
N ILE A 41 11.81 -0.20 -0.43
CA ILE A 41 12.01 -1.63 -0.22
C ILE A 41 10.89 -2.21 0.65
N LEU A 42 10.58 -1.54 1.75
CA LEU A 42 9.55 -1.99 2.70
C LEU A 42 8.16 -1.91 2.10
N THR A 43 7.84 -0.83 1.38
CA THR A 43 6.54 -0.72 0.70
C THR A 43 6.41 -1.73 -0.45
N ALA A 44 7.50 -2.08 -1.14
CA ALA A 44 7.48 -3.09 -2.19
C ALA A 44 7.17 -4.49 -1.66
N PHE A 45 7.58 -4.84 -0.44
CA PHE A 45 7.20 -6.12 0.20
C PHE A 45 5.69 -6.28 0.40
N VAL A 46 4.95 -5.18 0.50
CA VAL A 46 3.49 -5.18 0.59
C VAL A 46 2.86 -5.04 -0.80
N GLY A 47 3.36 -4.10 -1.60
CA GLY A 47 2.83 -3.80 -2.92
C GLY A 47 2.99 -4.94 -3.92
N ALA A 48 4.14 -5.63 -3.94
CA ALA A 48 4.40 -6.68 -4.92
C ALA A 48 3.49 -7.91 -4.74
N PRO A 49 3.28 -8.46 -3.53
CA PRO A 49 2.30 -9.53 -3.32
C PRO A 49 0.87 -9.11 -3.64
N ILE A 50 0.45 -7.90 -3.25
CA ILE A 50 -0.90 -7.39 -3.57
C ILE A 50 -1.06 -7.29 -5.08
N PHE A 51 -0.09 -6.73 -5.79
CA PHE A 51 -0.13 -6.60 -7.24
C PHE A 51 -0.17 -7.96 -7.94
N ALA A 52 0.67 -8.91 -7.50
CA ALA A 52 0.67 -10.28 -8.02
C ALA A 52 -0.68 -10.97 -7.78
N TYR A 53 -1.26 -10.81 -6.58
CA TYR A 53 -2.59 -11.34 -6.27
C TYR A 53 -3.67 -10.77 -7.18
N LEU A 54 -3.69 -9.44 -7.38
CA LEU A 54 -4.64 -8.77 -8.28
C LEU A 54 -4.47 -9.24 -9.74
N LEU A 55 -3.23 -9.46 -10.17
CA LEU A 55 -2.94 -9.95 -11.53
C LEU A 55 -3.44 -11.38 -11.73
N ILE A 56 -3.23 -12.26 -10.76
CA ILE A 56 -3.75 -13.63 -10.79
C ILE A 56 -5.28 -13.62 -10.77
N LEU A 57 -5.90 -12.77 -9.93
CA LEU A 57 -7.36 -12.67 -9.83
C LEU A 57 -7.98 -12.26 -11.18
N ARG A 58 -7.42 -11.24 -11.84
CA ARG A 58 -7.89 -10.79 -13.15
C ARG A 58 -7.61 -11.79 -14.27
N GLY A 59 -6.52 -12.54 -14.18
CA GLY A 59 -6.19 -13.62 -15.12
C GLY A 59 -7.19 -14.79 -15.09
N ARG A 60 -8.04 -14.89 -14.06
CA ARG A 60 -9.08 -15.92 -13.95
C ARG A 60 -10.42 -15.53 -14.57
N GLU A 61 -10.57 -14.28 -15.02
CA GLU A 61 -11.80 -13.75 -15.62
C GLU A 61 -11.79 -13.77 -17.16
N SER A 62 -10.72 -14.30 -17.77
CA SER A 62 -10.54 -14.44 -19.22
C SER A 62 -10.38 -15.89 -19.63
#